data_AF-A0A1V5BYQ6-F1
#
_entry.id   AF-A0A1V5BYQ6-F1
#
_cell.length_a   1.000
_cell.length_b   1.000
_cell.length_c   1.000
_cell.angle_alpha   90.00
_cell.angle_beta   90.00
_cell.angle_gamma   90.00
#
_symmetry.space_group_name_H-M   'P 1'
#
loop_
_entity.id
_entity.type
_entity.pdbx_description
1 polymer ?
#
loop_
_entity_poly.entity_id
_entity_poly.type
_entity_poly.pdbx_seq_one_letter_code
_entity_poly.pdbx_strand_id
1 'polypeptide(L)'
;MSENSCCIRCGHRLKDPKSIKRGIGSICYRDSGGGTFDGDMDAVPEEWQRREQILKRGGEIDLGVNWQYPVPGDMLPANMRVSIRCNDGFFEAYGCVLKTDGNEEILFARGTDLKDIYRVAVEAGPSCTAQAYRSRVKAYREAKKSMRNAKKRVS
;
A
#
# COMPACT_ATOMS: atom_id res chain seq x y z
N MET A 1 -16.98 -16.46 -3.31
CA MET A 1 -16.68 -15.09 -2.86
C MET A 1 -16.35 -15.12 -1.36
N SER A 2 -15.16 -15.57 -1.03
CA SER A 2 -14.46 -15.39 0.24
C SER A 2 -13.07 -14.87 -0.17
N GLU A 3 -12.32 -14.00 0.48
CA GLU A 3 -12.19 -13.58 1.86
C GLU A 3 -11.58 -12.17 1.86
N ASN A 4 -12.25 -11.20 2.48
CA ASN A 4 -11.58 -10.18 3.30
C ASN A 4 -12.66 -9.45 4.10
N SER A 5 -13.35 -10.22 4.95
CA SER A 5 -14.31 -9.66 5.89
C SER A 5 -13.65 -8.92 7.04
N CYS A 6 -12.31 -8.85 7.11
CA CYS A 6 -11.57 -8.21 8.19
C CYS A 6 -10.57 -7.18 7.67
N CYS A 7 -10.38 -6.12 8.45
CA CYS A 7 -9.42 -5.05 8.19
C CYS A 7 -7.98 -5.57 8.22
N ILE A 8 -7.20 -5.34 7.17
CA ILE A 8 -5.79 -5.75 7.11
C ILE A 8 -4.93 -5.14 8.24
N ARG A 9 -5.25 -3.92 8.72
CA ARG A 9 -4.49 -3.24 9.78
C ARG A 9 -4.81 -3.78 11.18
N CYS A 10 -6.08 -3.77 11.57
CA CYS A 10 -6.51 -4.07 12.94
C CYS A 10 -7.13 -5.46 13.11
N GLY A 11 -7.58 -6.11 12.03
CA GLY A 11 -8.22 -7.42 12.05
C GLY A 11 -9.71 -7.40 12.43
N HIS A 12 -10.31 -6.23 12.66
CA HIS A 12 -11.74 -6.12 12.95
C HIS A 12 -12.57 -6.39 11.69
N ARG A 13 -13.78 -6.94 11.88
CA ARG A 13 -14.71 -7.21 10.78
C ARG A 13 -15.15 -5.91 10.08
N LEU A 14 -15.03 -5.89 8.76
CA LEU A 14 -15.50 -4.81 7.89
C LEU A 14 -16.99 -4.98 7.61
N LYS A 15 -17.71 -3.86 7.60
CA LYS A 15 -19.16 -3.84 7.41
C LYS A 15 -19.58 -2.93 6.26
N ASP A 16 -18.92 -1.79 6.09
CA ASP A 16 -19.25 -0.87 5.01
C ASP A 16 -18.64 -1.34 3.67
N PRO A 17 -19.38 -1.20 2.55
CA PRO A 17 -18.93 -1.68 1.24
C PRO A 17 -17.60 -1.07 0.78
N LYS A 18 -17.37 0.23 1.05
CA LYS A 18 -16.12 0.90 0.68
C LYS A 18 -14.93 0.25 1.39
N SER A 19 -15.02 0.02 2.70
CA SER A 19 -13.99 -0.68 3.46
C SER A 19 -13.76 -2.10 2.99
N ILE A 20 -14.84 -2.85 2.72
CA ILE A 20 -14.75 -4.23 2.21
C ILE A 20 -13.98 -4.25 0.90
N LYS A 21 -14.31 -3.35 -0.04
CA LYS A 21 -13.64 -3.27 -1.34
C LYS A 21 -12.13 -3.02 -1.20
N ARG A 22 -11.71 -2.12 -0.31
CA ARG A 22 -10.29 -1.83 -0.06
C ARG A 22 -9.60 -2.77 0.94
N GLY A 23 -10.34 -3.67 1.59
CA GLY A 23 -9.80 -4.56 2.64
C GLY A 23 -9.36 -3.87 3.95
N ILE A 24 -9.65 -2.58 4.14
CA ILE A 24 -9.23 -1.79 5.32
C ILE A 24 -10.38 -0.93 5.84
N GLY A 25 -10.52 -0.81 7.16
CA GLY A 25 -11.56 0.03 7.78
C GLY A 25 -11.28 1.52 7.60
N SER A 26 -12.30 2.38 7.63
CA SER A 26 -12.17 3.83 7.38
C SER A 26 -11.15 4.53 8.28
N ILE A 27 -11.22 4.25 9.57
CA ILE A 27 -10.28 4.78 10.55
C ILE A 27 -8.86 4.30 10.22
N CYS A 28 -8.68 2.99 10.02
CA CYS A 28 -7.38 2.40 9.69
C CYS A 28 -6.82 2.88 8.34
N TYR A 29 -7.68 3.18 7.37
CA TYR A 29 -7.30 3.74 6.07
C TYR A 29 -6.69 5.12 6.27
N ARG A 30 -7.40 6.01 6.97
CA ARG A 30 -6.90 7.34 7.31
C ARG A 30 -5.61 7.29 8.12
N ASP A 31 -5.54 6.42 9.14
CA ASP A 31 -4.34 6.27 9.98
C ASP A 31 -3.15 5.69 9.20
N SER A 32 -3.38 5.09 8.04
CA SER A 32 -2.36 4.61 7.11
C SER A 32 -1.99 5.64 6.05
N GLY A 33 -2.51 6.87 6.12
CA GLY A 33 -2.32 7.91 5.11
C GLY A 33 -3.28 7.84 3.93
N GLY A 34 -4.31 6.98 4.00
CA GLY A 34 -5.39 6.96 3.02
C GLY A 34 -6.19 8.27 3.06
N GLY A 35 -6.66 8.72 1.91
CA GLY A 35 -7.29 10.04 1.74
C GLY A 35 -6.34 11.10 1.18
N THR A 36 -5.02 10.91 1.26
CA THR A 36 -4.04 11.92 0.78
C THR A 36 -4.19 12.22 -0.71
N PHE A 37 -4.45 11.18 -1.52
CA PHE A 37 -4.61 11.31 -2.97
C PHE A 37 -6.01 10.90 -3.44
N ASP A 38 -6.98 10.70 -2.52
CA ASP A 38 -8.36 10.33 -2.91
C ASP A 38 -8.97 11.41 -3.81
N GLY A 39 -8.68 12.70 -3.54
CA GLY A 39 -9.19 13.83 -4.35
C GLY A 39 -8.62 13.89 -5.76
N ASP A 40 -7.48 13.26 -6.04
CA ASP A 40 -6.93 13.19 -7.40
C ASP A 40 -7.82 12.37 -8.34
N MET A 41 -8.68 11.51 -7.77
CA MET A 41 -9.65 10.72 -8.52
C MET A 41 -10.82 11.56 -9.06
N ASP A 42 -11.08 12.71 -8.46
CA ASP A 42 -12.16 13.63 -8.83
C ASP A 42 -11.70 14.68 -9.87
N ALA A 43 -10.49 14.52 -10.42
CA ALA A 43 -9.95 15.40 -11.43
C ALA A 43 -10.84 15.47 -12.69
N VAL A 44 -10.90 16.67 -13.28
CA VAL A 44 -11.65 16.94 -14.52
C VAL A 44 -11.07 16.17 -15.72
N PRO A 45 -11.85 15.92 -16.79
CA PRO A 45 -11.39 15.15 -17.95
C PRO A 45 -10.09 15.66 -18.59
N GLU A 46 -9.90 16.98 -18.63
CA GLU A 46 -8.71 17.62 -19.22
C GLU A 46 -7.44 17.27 -18.43
N GLU A 47 -7.55 17.18 -17.11
CA GLU A 47 -6.45 16.80 -16.23
C GLU A 47 -6.09 15.32 -16.42
N TRP A 48 -7.08 14.44 -16.61
CA TRP A 48 -6.82 13.04 -16.95
C TRP A 48 -6.11 12.89 -18.29
N GLN A 49 -6.52 13.65 -19.29
CA GLN A 49 -5.86 13.66 -20.61
C GLN A 49 -4.42 14.17 -20.50
N ARG A 50 -4.19 15.22 -19.70
CA ARG A 50 -2.84 15.74 -19.43
C ARG A 50 -1.95 14.68 -18.79
N ARG A 51 -2.43 14.00 -17.75
CA ARG A 51 -1.72 12.91 -17.06
C ARG A 51 -1.38 11.78 -18.03
N GLU A 52 -2.32 11.35 -18.85
CA GLU A 52 -2.11 10.32 -19.86
C GLU A 52 -1.00 10.71 -20.86
N GLN A 53 -1.01 11.95 -21.36
CA GLN A 53 0.02 12.43 -22.28
C GLN A 53 1.40 12.48 -21.65
N ILE A 54 1.51 12.89 -20.38
CA ILE A 54 2.77 12.89 -19.64
C ILE A 54 3.34 11.47 -19.57
N LEU A 55 2.51 10.53 -19.13
CA LEU A 55 2.92 9.13 -18.98
C LEU A 55 3.33 8.51 -20.31
N LYS A 56 2.54 8.70 -21.39
CA LYS A 56 2.87 8.18 -22.74
C LYS A 56 4.15 8.77 -23.34
N ARG A 57 4.64 9.91 -22.84
CA ARG A 57 5.92 10.51 -23.25
C ARG A 57 7.11 10.01 -22.42
N GLY A 58 6.91 8.99 -21.58
CA GLY A 58 7.93 8.46 -20.68
C GLY A 58 8.03 9.22 -19.35
N GLY A 59 7.06 10.08 -19.03
CA GLY A 59 6.95 10.70 -17.71
C GLY A 59 6.45 9.71 -16.65
N GLU A 60 6.59 10.10 -15.39
CA GLU A 60 6.15 9.36 -14.23
C GLU A 60 5.34 10.29 -13.32
N ILE A 61 4.31 9.75 -12.67
CA ILE A 61 3.55 10.45 -11.62
C ILE A 61 3.85 9.76 -10.29
N ASP A 62 4.65 10.43 -9.46
CA ASP A 62 4.99 9.97 -8.11
C ASP A 62 3.94 10.45 -7.09
N LEU A 63 3.39 9.52 -6.33
CA LEU A 63 2.47 9.79 -5.22
C LEU A 63 3.30 10.02 -3.95
N GLY A 64 4.03 11.13 -3.93
CA GLY A 64 5.17 11.51 -3.08
C GLY A 64 5.03 11.50 -1.56
N VAL A 65 4.50 10.41 -1.02
CA VAL A 65 4.43 10.07 0.40
C VAL A 65 5.36 8.89 0.64
N ASN A 66 6.09 8.94 1.76
CA ASN A 66 6.88 7.81 2.23
C ASN A 66 5.95 6.76 2.84
N TRP A 67 5.49 5.82 2.01
CA TRP A 67 4.69 4.69 2.45
C TRP A 67 5.56 3.66 3.15
N GLN A 68 4.96 2.87 4.04
CA GLN A 68 5.67 1.76 4.68
C GLN A 68 5.38 0.45 3.97
N TYR A 69 6.42 -0.32 3.71
CA TYR A 69 6.31 -1.64 3.10
C TYR A 69 6.70 -2.74 4.10
N PRO A 70 5.89 -3.81 4.25
CA PRO A 70 6.22 -4.92 5.12
C PRO A 70 7.40 -5.72 4.53
N VAL A 71 8.49 -5.84 5.28
CA VAL A 71 9.62 -6.71 4.92
C VAL A 71 9.49 -8.03 5.68
N PRO A 72 9.29 -9.19 5.02
CA PRO A 72 9.24 -10.47 5.68
C PRO A 72 10.55 -10.78 6.41
N GLY A 73 10.47 -11.16 7.69
CA GLY A 73 11.65 -11.49 8.49
C GLY A 73 12.22 -10.32 9.30
N ASP A 74 11.90 -9.08 8.93
CA ASP A 74 12.39 -7.89 9.63
C ASP A 74 11.33 -7.24 10.54
N MET A 75 11.78 -6.68 11.65
CA MET A 75 10.89 -5.94 12.58
C MET A 75 10.57 -4.52 12.10
N LEU A 76 11.45 -3.95 11.27
CA LEU A 76 11.31 -2.58 10.76
C LEU A 76 10.78 -2.64 9.33
N PRO A 77 9.76 -1.83 8.99
CA PRO A 77 9.32 -1.73 7.61
C PRO A 77 10.34 -0.96 6.77
N ALA A 78 10.35 -1.23 5.47
CA ALA A 78 11.08 -0.42 4.50
C ALA A 78 10.23 0.79 4.07
N ASN A 79 10.89 1.83 3.57
CA ASN A 79 10.21 2.94 2.91
C ASN A 79 9.85 2.53 1.48
N MET A 80 8.72 3.02 0.98
CA MET A 80 8.27 2.78 -0.37
C MET A 80 7.70 4.06 -0.98
N ARG A 81 8.07 4.33 -2.22
CA ARG A 81 7.42 5.34 -3.07
C ARG A 81 6.49 4.64 -4.04
N VAL A 82 5.30 5.19 -4.25
CA VAL A 82 4.34 4.63 -5.21
C VAL A 82 4.24 5.57 -6.38
N SER A 83 4.39 5.03 -7.58
CA SER A 83 4.42 5.78 -8.81
C SER A 83 3.58 5.13 -9.89
N ILE A 84 3.24 5.94 -10.90
CA ILE A 84 2.57 5.50 -12.12
C ILE A 84 3.45 5.83 -13.30
N ARG A 85 3.69 4.86 -14.18
CA ARG A 85 4.42 5.03 -15.45
C ARG A 85 3.63 4.44 -16.62
N CYS A 86 4.04 4.77 -17.84
CA CYS A 86 3.65 4.03 -19.04
C CYS A 86 4.85 3.22 -19.55
N ASN A 87 4.65 1.92 -19.74
CA ASN A 87 5.67 1.00 -20.22
C ASN A 87 5.07 0.07 -21.29
N ASP A 88 5.70 0.01 -22.47
CA ASP A 88 5.22 -0.75 -23.64
C ASP A 88 3.74 -0.52 -23.98
N GLY A 89 3.26 0.72 -23.84
CA GLY A 89 1.86 1.09 -24.12
C GLY A 89 0.86 0.75 -23.01
N PHE A 90 1.31 0.24 -21.86
CA PHE A 90 0.47 -0.03 -20.69
C PHE A 90 0.83 0.90 -19.54
N PHE A 91 -0.19 1.36 -18.80
CA PHE A 91 0.03 2.03 -17.54
C PHE A 91 0.33 1.01 -16.44
N GLU A 92 1.30 1.35 -15.60
CA GLU A 92 1.74 0.53 -14.47
C GLU A 92 1.65 1.35 -13.20
N ALA A 93 0.96 0.84 -12.19
CA ALA A 93 1.07 1.30 -10.81
C ALA A 93 2.10 0.42 -10.11
N TYR A 94 3.17 1.01 -9.61
CA TYR A 94 4.25 0.26 -8.97
C TYR A 94 4.79 0.97 -7.74
N GLY A 95 5.45 0.21 -6.88
CA GLY A 95 6.12 0.68 -5.68
C GLY A 95 7.62 0.47 -5.80
N CYS A 96 8.41 1.49 -5.49
CA CYS A 96 9.86 1.36 -5.31
C CYS A 96 10.14 1.25 -3.81
N VAL A 97 10.44 0.03 -3.35
CA VAL A 97 10.81 -0.27 -1.96
C VAL A 97 12.30 0.00 -1.79
N LEU A 98 12.64 0.91 -0.89
CA LEU A 98 13.99 1.34 -0.60
C LEU A 98 14.58 0.40 0.46
N LYS A 99 15.50 -0.48 0.05
CA LYS A 99 16.26 -1.36 0.95
C LYS A 99 17.74 -1.00 0.94
N THR A 100 18.48 -1.51 1.93
CA THR A 100 19.91 -1.25 2.08
C THR A 100 20.78 -1.95 1.05
N ASP A 101 20.30 -3.06 0.49
CA ASP A 101 20.99 -3.90 -0.50
C ASP A 101 20.54 -3.62 -1.95
N GLY A 102 19.62 -2.67 -2.15
CA GLY A 102 19.11 -2.27 -3.44
C GLY A 102 17.65 -1.83 -3.38
N ASN A 103 17.18 -1.13 -4.40
CA ASN A 103 15.76 -0.85 -4.52
C ASN A 103 15.05 -2.05 -5.16
N GLU A 104 13.88 -2.39 -4.65
CA GLU A 104 13.00 -3.42 -5.22
C GLU A 104 11.76 -2.77 -5.82
N GLU A 105 11.42 -3.12 -7.07
CA GLU A 105 10.17 -2.70 -7.68
C GLU A 105 9.06 -3.74 -7.46
N ILE A 106 7.90 -3.27 -7.02
CA ILE A 106 6.70 -4.08 -6.83
C ILE A 106 5.62 -3.58 -7.78
N LEU A 107 5.20 -4.39 -8.74
CA LEU A 107 4.10 -4.04 -9.63
C LEU A 107 2.75 -4.35 -8.96
N PHE A 108 1.93 -3.32 -8.75
CA PHE A 108 0.60 -3.47 -8.14
C PHE A 108 -0.48 -3.76 -9.18
N ALA A 109 -0.42 -3.08 -10.33
CA ALA A 109 -1.32 -3.33 -11.44
C ALA A 109 -0.70 -2.84 -12.76
N ARG A 110 -1.14 -3.46 -13.86
CA ARG A 110 -0.83 -3.08 -15.22
C ARG A 110 -2.10 -3.13 -16.07
N GLY A 111 -2.30 -2.14 -16.94
CA GLY A 111 -3.50 -2.07 -17.76
C GLY A 111 -3.52 -0.87 -18.70
N THR A 112 -4.59 -0.74 -19.48
CA THR A 112 -4.74 0.33 -20.48
C THR A 112 -5.61 1.49 -20.01
N ASP A 113 -6.41 1.31 -18.95
CA ASP A 113 -7.20 2.38 -18.35
C ASP A 113 -6.39 3.08 -17.25
N LEU A 114 -5.97 4.32 -17.54
CA LEU A 114 -5.22 5.13 -16.59
C LEU A 114 -5.97 5.35 -15.27
N LYS A 115 -7.29 5.60 -15.30
CA LYS A 115 -8.04 5.90 -14.07
C LYS A 115 -8.06 4.71 -13.13
N ASP A 116 -8.21 3.52 -13.68
CA ASP A 116 -8.20 2.28 -12.92
C ASP A 116 -6.82 2.00 -12.31
N ILE A 117 -5.75 2.21 -13.08
CA ILE A 117 -4.37 2.06 -12.60
C ILE A 117 -4.02 3.11 -11.54
N TYR A 118 -4.44 4.37 -11.75
CA TYR A 118 -4.25 5.45 -10.80
C TYR A 118 -4.95 5.15 -9.47
N ARG A 119 -6.18 4.63 -9.52
CA ARG A 119 -6.91 4.21 -8.31
C ARG A 119 -6.15 3.13 -7.54
N VAL A 120 -5.58 2.14 -8.23
CA VAL A 120 -4.76 1.11 -7.58
C VAL A 120 -3.53 1.72 -6.92
N ALA A 121 -2.85 2.66 -7.59
CA ALA A 121 -1.70 3.36 -7.01
C ALA A 121 -2.07 4.13 -5.72
N VAL A 122 -3.19 4.88 -5.75
CA VAL A 122 -3.70 5.62 -4.58
C VAL A 122 -4.01 4.68 -3.41
N GLU A 123 -4.57 3.50 -3.69
CA GLU A 123 -4.91 2.51 -2.66
C GLU A 123 -3.70 1.70 -2.17
N ALA A 124 -2.64 1.56 -2.97
CA ALA A 124 -1.49 0.71 -2.67
C ALA A 124 -0.68 1.19 -1.47
N GLY A 125 -0.40 2.49 -1.39
CA GLY A 125 0.39 3.10 -0.31
C GLY A 125 -0.22 2.88 1.09
N PRO A 126 -1.48 3.28 1.32
CA PRO A 126 -2.17 3.03 2.59
C PRO A 126 -2.32 1.53 2.92
N SER A 127 -2.52 0.70 1.90
CA SER A 127 -2.66 -0.76 2.06
C SER A 127 -1.35 -1.39 2.53
N CYS A 128 -0.22 -1.06 1.89
CA CYS A 128 1.10 -1.53 2.31
C CYS A 128 1.44 -1.04 3.72
N THR A 129 1.15 0.22 4.02
CA THR A 129 1.39 0.82 5.34
C THR A 129 0.58 0.11 6.44
N ALA A 130 -0.66 -0.26 6.13
CA ALA A 130 -1.50 -1.04 7.01
C ALA A 130 -0.96 -2.46 7.27
N GLN A 131 -0.47 -3.13 6.23
CA GLN A 131 0.15 -4.44 6.33
C GLN A 131 1.45 -4.38 7.15
N ALA A 132 2.30 -3.38 6.89
CA ALA A 132 3.51 -3.12 7.67
C ALA A 132 3.21 -2.94 9.16
N TYR A 133 2.19 -2.15 9.50
CA TYR A 133 1.72 -2.01 10.88
C TYR A 133 1.31 -3.37 11.48
N ARG A 134 0.53 -4.16 10.76
CA ARG A 134 0.05 -5.46 11.23
C ARG A 134 1.20 -6.44 11.47
N SER A 135 2.15 -6.52 10.55
CA SER A 135 3.35 -7.36 10.66
C SER A 135 4.16 -6.99 11.89
N ARG A 136 4.39 -5.69 12.13
CA ARG A 136 5.10 -5.20 13.32
C ARG A 136 4.40 -5.56 14.62
N VAL A 137 3.07 -5.39 14.69
CA VAL A 137 2.29 -5.77 15.88
C VAL A 137 2.37 -7.28 16.14
N LYS A 138 2.34 -8.10 15.09
CA LYS A 138 2.47 -9.56 15.20
C LYS A 138 3.87 -9.94 15.70
N ALA A 139 4.93 -9.42 15.09
CA ALA A 139 6.31 -9.66 15.50
C ALA A 139 6.56 -9.27 16.96
N TYR A 140 6.06 -8.11 17.40
CA TYR A 140 6.18 -7.68 18.79
C TYR A 140 5.47 -8.63 19.77
N ARG A 141 4.27 -9.11 19.44
CA ARG A 141 3.54 -10.08 20.27
C ARG A 141 4.27 -11.41 20.37
N GLU A 142 4.83 -11.88 19.27
CA GLU A 142 5.62 -13.12 19.21
C GLU A 142 6.90 -12.99 20.05
N ALA A 143 7.65 -11.91 19.89
CA ALA A 143 8.84 -11.63 20.69
C ALA A 143 8.51 -11.60 22.21
N LYS A 144 7.45 -10.90 22.60
CA LYS A 144 7.00 -10.84 24.01
C LYS A 144 6.60 -12.23 24.55
N LYS A 145 5.95 -13.06 23.74
CA LYS A 145 5.57 -14.44 24.11
C LYS A 145 6.83 -15.30 24.30
N SER A 146 7.80 -15.20 23.39
CA SER A 146 9.07 -15.92 23.46
C SER A 146 9.88 -15.53 24.70
N MET A 147 10.00 -14.24 25.01
CA MET A 147 10.68 -13.76 26.22
C MET A 147 10.03 -14.28 27.51
N ARG A 148 8.69 -14.29 27.57
CA ARG A 148 7.96 -14.83 28.73
C ARG A 148 8.21 -16.33 28.90
N ASN A 149 8.24 -17.07 27.81
CA ASN A 149 8.51 -18.52 27.84
C ASN A 149 9.97 -18.82 28.21
N ALA A 150 10.92 -18.02 27.73
CA ALA A 150 12.32 -18.12 28.10
C ALA A 150 12.50 -17.86 29.61
N LYS A 151 11.89 -16.80 30.15
CA LYS A 151 11.93 -16.51 31.60
C LYS A 151 11.39 -17.67 32.45
N LYS A 152 10.30 -18.30 32.02
CA LYS A 152 9.72 -19.48 32.71
C LYS A 152 10.59 -20.74 32.65
N ARG A 153 11.48 -20.88 31.66
CA ARG A 153 12.39 -22.04 31.54
C ARG A 153 13.65 -21.92 32.41
N VAL A 154 13.97 -20.70 32.83
CA VAL A 154 15.14 -20.38 33.66
C VAL A 154 14.73 -20.17 35.13
N SER A 155 13.43 -20.22 35.43
CA SER A 155 12.87 -20.22 36.79
C SER A 155 12.51 -21.63 37.19
#